data_AF-A0A848VNQ2-F1
#
_entry.id   AF-A0A848VNQ2-F1
#
_cell.length_a   1.000
_cell.length_b   1.000
_cell.length_c   1.000
_cell.angle_alpha   90.00
_cell.angle_beta   90.00
_cell.angle_gamma   90.00
#
_symmetry.space_group_name_H-M   'P 1'
#
loop_
_entity.id
_entity.type
_entity.pdbx_description
1 polymer ?
#
loop_
_entity_poly.entity_id
_entity_poly.type
_entity_poly.pdbx_seq_one_letter_code
_entity_poly.pdbx_strand_id
1 'polypeptide(L)'
;PALLGYAFQGWYYHFSAGAYITKKTTFFVRATVLGSVIAVVVNFLAVPVYGMLGAAWATASAYAAMALYLLWLIRPHYPVPYPWGRSIGLVGLAAGLLMAWSWTGGLQVWWIELAGLALYGAVSAATLAASLRR
;
A
#
# COMPACT_ATOMS: atom_id res chain seq x y z
N PRO A 1 -8.52 8.33 -1.22
CA PRO A 1 -7.47 8.24 -2.28
C PRO A 1 -6.05 8.37 -1.74
N ALA A 2 -5.74 9.39 -0.92
CA ALA A 2 -4.37 9.57 -0.40
C ALA A 2 -3.90 8.38 0.47
N LEU A 3 -4.74 7.89 1.39
CA LEU A 3 -4.45 6.71 2.22
C LEU A 3 -4.18 5.43 1.38
N LEU A 4 -4.88 5.29 0.26
CA LEU A 4 -4.67 4.19 -0.68
C LEU A 4 -3.24 4.25 -1.27
N GLY A 5 -2.76 5.45 -1.59
CA GLY A 5 -1.39 5.68 -2.05
C GLY A 5 -0.34 5.24 -1.03
N TYR A 6 -0.54 5.57 0.25
CA TYR A 6 0.36 5.12 1.32
C TYR A 6 0.36 3.60 1.51
N ALA A 7 -0.78 2.93 1.30
CA ALA A 7 -0.83 1.47 1.31
C ALA A 7 0.05 0.85 0.21
N PHE A 8 -0.02 1.38 -1.01
CA PHE A 8 0.88 0.96 -2.10
C PHE A 8 2.34 1.27 -1.81
N GLN A 9 2.62 2.41 -1.17
CA GLN A 9 3.97 2.77 -0.74
C GLN A 9 4.52 1.76 0.29
N GLY A 10 3.68 1.29 1.22
CA GLY A 10 4.04 0.21 2.15
C GLY A 10 4.46 -1.08 1.42
N TRP A 11 3.73 -1.44 0.37
CA TRP A 11 4.11 -2.57 -0.49
C TRP A 11 5.43 -2.35 -1.22
N TYR A 12 5.67 -1.15 -1.74
CA TYR A 12 6.95 -0.78 -2.33
C TYR A 12 8.11 -0.97 -1.35
N TYR A 13 7.95 -0.56 -0.08
CA TYR A 13 8.95 -0.83 0.95
C TYR A 13 9.16 -2.32 1.20
N HIS A 14 8.10 -3.14 1.24
CA HIS A 14 8.25 -4.59 1.37
C HIS A 14 9.01 -5.22 0.18
N PHE A 15 8.77 -4.75 -1.04
CA PHE A 15 9.51 -5.23 -2.21
C PHE A 15 10.94 -4.71 -2.27
N SER A 16 11.19 -3.53 -1.68
CA SER A 16 12.52 -2.93 -1.61
C SER A 16 13.54 -3.83 -0.91
N ALA A 17 13.13 -4.53 0.15
CA ALA A 17 13.98 -5.47 0.87
C ALA A 17 14.56 -6.56 -0.06
N GLY A 18 13.76 -7.09 -0.98
CA GLY A 18 14.23 -8.04 -1.99
C GLY A 18 15.30 -7.45 -2.92
N ALA A 19 15.11 -6.20 -3.36
CA ALA A 19 16.07 -5.50 -4.21
C ALA A 19 17.42 -5.21 -3.51
N TYR A 20 17.39 -4.91 -2.21
CA TYR A 20 18.59 -4.73 -1.40
C TYR A 20 19.40 -6.04 -1.31
N ILE A 21 18.72 -7.17 -1.05
CA ILE A 21 19.37 -8.49 -0.95
C ILE A 21 20.03 -8.88 -2.28
N THR A 22 19.37 -8.61 -3.42
CA THR A 22 19.94 -8.87 -4.76
C THR A 22 21.00 -7.83 -5.18
N LYS A 23 21.30 -6.82 -4.34
CA LYS A 23 22.21 -5.69 -4.65
C LYS A 23 21.87 -4.93 -5.96
N LYS A 24 20.61 -4.96 -6.39
CA LYS A 24 20.15 -4.35 -7.65
C LYS A 24 19.49 -2.99 -7.40
N THR A 25 20.27 -2.03 -6.90
CA THR A 25 19.76 -0.69 -6.53
C THR A 25 19.24 0.13 -7.72
N THR A 26 19.72 -0.16 -8.94
CA THR A 26 19.22 0.48 -10.17
C THR A 26 17.73 0.25 -10.41
N PHE A 27 17.14 -0.82 -9.85
CA PHE A 27 15.70 -1.06 -9.98
C PHE A 27 14.86 -0.02 -9.23
N PHE A 28 15.36 0.52 -8.12
CA PHE A 28 14.71 1.63 -7.43
C PHE A 28 14.64 2.87 -8.31
N VAL A 29 15.76 3.22 -8.95
CA VAL A 29 15.81 4.39 -9.83
C VAL A 29 14.81 4.22 -10.98
N ARG A 30 14.75 3.04 -11.61
CA ARG A 30 13.79 2.76 -12.69
C ARG A 30 12.34 2.86 -12.21
N ALA A 31 12.03 2.36 -11.01
CA ALA A 31 10.70 2.46 -10.43
C ALA A 31 10.33 3.91 -10.09
N THR A 32 11.23 4.66 -9.47
CA THR A 32 11.01 6.07 -9.13
C THR A 32 10.83 6.91 -10.39
N VAL A 33 11.63 6.71 -11.44
CA VAL A 33 11.45 7.43 -12.71
C VAL A 33 10.07 7.16 -13.31
N LEU A 34 9.64 5.90 -13.36
CA LEU A 34 8.30 5.54 -13.84
C LEU A 34 7.20 6.20 -13.00
N GLY A 35 7.32 6.13 -11.67
CA GLY A 35 6.37 6.76 -10.74
C GLY A 35 6.31 8.28 -10.91
N SER A 36 7.45 8.92 -11.13
CA SER A 36 7.55 10.37 -11.37
C SER A 36 6.82 10.78 -12.64
N VAL A 37 7.03 10.05 -13.73
CA VAL A 37 6.37 10.31 -15.02
C VAL A 37 4.86 10.17 -14.88
N ILE A 38 4.40 9.10 -14.22
CA ILE A 38 2.96 8.88 -13.97
C ILE A 38 2.39 9.98 -13.07
N ALA A 39 3.10 10.39 -12.01
CA ALA A 39 2.67 11.46 -11.14
C ALA A 39 2.46 12.76 -11.92
N VAL A 40 3.39 13.14 -12.81
CA VAL A 40 3.29 14.36 -13.62
C VAL A 40 2.13 14.27 -14.61
N VAL A 41 2.03 13.17 -15.36
CA VAL A 41 0.97 12.99 -16.37
C VAL A 41 -0.41 13.01 -15.71
N VAL A 42 -0.59 12.26 -14.62
CA VAL A 42 -1.88 12.19 -13.94
C VAL A 42 -2.20 13.49 -13.22
N ASN A 43 -1.23 14.20 -12.64
CA ASN A 43 -1.49 15.53 -12.09
C ASN A 43 -1.94 16.51 -13.19
N PHE A 44 -1.27 16.54 -14.33
CA PHE A 44 -1.64 17.44 -15.43
C PHE A 44 -3.05 17.20 -15.96
N LEU A 45 -3.52 15.95 -15.97
CA LEU A 45 -4.86 15.60 -16.46
C LEU A 45 -5.93 15.71 -15.37
N ALA A 46 -5.63 15.28 -14.14
CA ALA A 46 -6.63 15.13 -13.09
C ALA A 46 -6.79 16.39 -12.21
N VAL A 47 -5.73 17.19 -12.00
CA VAL A 47 -5.80 18.43 -11.21
C VAL A 47 -6.73 19.48 -11.84
N PRO A 48 -6.72 19.76 -13.16
CA PRO A 48 -7.62 20.77 -13.73
C PRO A 48 -9.10 20.38 -13.66
N VAL A 49 -9.41 19.08 -13.60
CA VAL A 49 -10.80 18.58 -13.56
C VAL A 49 -11.29 18.37 -12.12
N TYR A 50 -10.45 17.83 -11.24
CA TYR A 50 -10.84 17.37 -9.90
C TYR A 50 -10.12 18.11 -8.74
N GLY A 51 -9.28 19.09 -9.04
CA GLY A 51 -8.54 19.87 -8.05
C GLY A 51 -7.71 18.98 -7.11
N MET A 52 -7.90 19.18 -5.80
CA MET A 52 -7.16 18.48 -4.75
C MET A 52 -7.41 16.95 -4.73
N LEU A 53 -8.61 16.51 -5.12
CA LEU A 53 -8.93 15.09 -5.27
C LEU A 53 -8.14 14.47 -6.43
N GLY A 54 -7.95 15.22 -7.51
CA GLY A 54 -7.11 14.81 -8.64
C GLY A 54 -5.65 14.58 -8.24
N ALA A 55 -5.08 15.50 -7.45
CA ALA A 55 -3.73 15.34 -6.92
C ALA A 55 -3.59 14.10 -6.01
N ALA A 56 -4.61 13.81 -5.19
CA ALA A 56 -4.60 12.63 -4.34
C ALA A 56 -4.63 11.31 -5.15
N TRP A 57 -5.37 11.29 -6.26
CA TRP A 57 -5.37 10.16 -7.20
C TRP A 57 -4.03 10.04 -7.94
N ALA A 58 -3.43 11.15 -8.38
CA ALA A 58 -2.14 11.14 -9.03
C ALA A 58 -1.04 10.52 -8.16
N THR A 59 -0.98 10.90 -6.89
CA THR A 59 -0.03 10.34 -5.93
C THR A 59 -0.30 8.85 -5.65
N ALA A 60 -1.57 8.44 -5.55
CA ALA A 60 -1.92 7.04 -5.37
C ALA A 60 -1.53 6.18 -6.57
N SER A 61 -1.79 6.66 -7.79
CA SER A 61 -1.41 6.00 -9.04
C SER A 61 0.11 5.88 -9.19
N ALA A 62 0.85 6.92 -8.82
CA ALA A 62 2.31 6.92 -8.86
C ALA A 62 2.89 5.84 -7.92
N TYR A 63 2.44 5.78 -6.67
CA TYR A 63 2.91 4.76 -5.73
C TYR A 63 2.50 3.34 -6.13
N ALA A 64 1.28 3.17 -6.66
CA ALA A 64 0.85 1.87 -7.19
C ALA A 64 1.76 1.40 -8.33
N ALA A 65 2.09 2.30 -9.27
CA ALA A 65 2.99 1.99 -10.37
C ALA A 65 4.41 1.66 -9.89
N MET A 66 4.95 2.42 -8.93
CA MET A 66 6.25 2.12 -8.32
C MET A 66 6.28 0.72 -7.70
N ALA A 67 5.26 0.38 -6.90
CA ALA A 67 5.17 -0.91 -6.22
C ALA A 67 5.05 -2.08 -7.21
N LEU A 68 4.16 -1.97 -8.20
CA LEU A 68 3.93 -3.02 -9.20
C LEU A 68 5.15 -3.22 -10.11
N TYR A 69 5.78 -2.13 -10.53
CA TYR A 69 6.94 -2.20 -11.40
C TYR A 69 8.16 -2.77 -10.67
N LEU A 70 8.37 -2.39 -9.40
CA LEU A 70 9.43 -2.98 -8.59
C LEU A 70 9.19 -4.47 -8.37
N LEU A 71 7.95 -4.90 -8.10
CA LEU A 71 7.60 -6.30 -7.97
C LEU A 71 7.89 -7.09 -9.25
N TRP A 72 7.55 -6.53 -10.41
CA TRP A 72 7.80 -7.16 -11.71
C TRP A 72 9.30 -7.31 -11.99
N LEU A 73 10.10 -6.28 -11.66
CA LEU A 73 11.56 -6.33 -11.77
C LEU A 73 12.21 -7.32 -10.79
N ILE A 74 11.67 -7.45 -9.58
CA ILE A 74 12.26 -8.32 -8.53
C ILE A 74 11.91 -9.79 -8.73
N ARG A 75 10.71 -10.09 -9.24
CA ARG A 75 10.18 -11.46 -9.36
C ARG A 75 11.16 -12.45 -10.01
N PRO A 76 11.83 -12.13 -11.15
CA PRO A 76 12.77 -13.05 -11.80
C PRO A 76 14.07 -13.28 -11.01
N HIS A 77 14.46 -12.31 -10.18
CA HIS A 77 15.74 -12.34 -9.47
C HIS A 77 15.62 -12.86 -8.04
N TYR A 78 14.47 -12.64 -7.41
CA TYR A 78 14.18 -13.06 -6.05
C TYR A 78 12.69 -13.43 -5.95
N PRO A 79 12.32 -14.68 -6.34
CA PRO A 79 10.94 -15.13 -6.30
C PRO A 79 10.54 -15.38 -4.84
N VAL A 80 10.09 -14.33 -4.16
CA VAL A 80 9.52 -14.44 -2.82
C VAL A 80 8.10 -15.00 -2.94
N PRO A 81 7.78 -16.14 -2.29
CA PRO A 81 6.42 -16.64 -2.22
C PRO A 81 5.60 -15.76 -1.27
N TYR A 82 5.15 -14.61 -1.77
CA TYR A 82 4.27 -13.72 -1.01
C TYR A 82 2.89 -14.39 -0.84
N PRO A 83 2.34 -14.48 0.40
CA PRO A 83 1.00 -14.99 0.64
C PRO A 83 -0.05 -13.96 0.24
N TRP A 84 -0.18 -13.72 -1.07
CA TRP A 84 -1.05 -12.70 -1.66
C TRP A 84 -2.48 -12.72 -1.10
N GLY A 85 -3.06 -13.91 -0.90
CA GLY A 85 -4.40 -14.05 -0.34
C GLY A 85 -4.55 -13.49 1.08
N ARG A 86 -3.54 -13.67 1.95
CA ARG A 86 -3.58 -13.12 3.31
C ARG A 86 -3.31 -11.63 3.33
N SER A 87 -2.33 -11.15 2.55
CA SER A 87 -2.01 -9.72 2.48
C SER A 87 -3.18 -8.92 1.91
N ILE A 88 -3.79 -9.37 0.81
CA ILE A 88 -4.97 -8.72 0.22
C ILE A 88 -6.17 -8.84 1.18
N GLY A 89 -6.34 -9.98 1.86
CA GLY A 89 -7.40 -10.16 2.85
C GLY A 89 -7.29 -9.19 4.04
N LEU A 90 -6.09 -8.96 4.56
CA LEU A 90 -5.86 -7.97 5.64
C LEU A 90 -6.10 -6.54 5.18
N VAL A 91 -5.65 -6.17 3.96
CA VAL A 91 -5.93 -4.85 3.37
C VAL A 91 -7.42 -4.66 3.14
N GLY A 92 -8.12 -5.69 2.67
CA GLY A 92 -9.57 -5.68 2.49
C GLY A 92 -10.33 -5.55 3.82
N LEU A 93 -9.88 -6.23 4.87
CA LEU A 93 -10.45 -6.13 6.21
C LEU A 93 -10.24 -4.72 6.79
N ALA A 94 -9.05 -4.14 6.64
CA ALA A 94 -8.78 -2.75 7.01
C ALA A 94 -9.66 -1.75 6.25
N ALA A 95 -9.83 -1.94 4.93
CA ALA A 95 -10.72 -1.12 4.12
C ALA A 95 -12.19 -1.26 4.55
N GLY A 96 -12.64 -2.47 4.89
CA GLY A 96 -13.99 -2.73 5.40
C GLY A 96 -14.24 -2.06 6.75
N LEU A 97 -13.27 -2.10 7.67
CA LEU A 97 -13.34 -1.39 8.96
C LEU A 97 -13.41 0.14 8.76
N LEU A 98 -12.60 0.68 7.84
CA LEU A 98 -12.65 2.11 7.49
C LEU A 98 -13.99 2.52 6.88
N MET A 99 -14.55 1.69 5.99
CA MET A 99 -15.88 1.94 5.44
C MET A 99 -16.94 1.88 6.54
N ALA A 100 -16.94 0.85 7.39
CA ALA A 100 -17.88 0.76 8.50
C ALA A 100 -17.81 2.00 9.43
N TRP A 101 -16.60 2.42 9.81
CA TRP A 101 -16.37 3.64 10.59
C TRP A 101 -16.92 4.89 9.91
N SER A 102 -16.71 5.03 8.59
CA SER A 102 -17.15 6.22 7.83
C SER A 102 -18.67 6.38 7.73
N TRP A 103 -19.46 5.30 7.85
CA TRP A 103 -20.92 5.33 7.74
C TRP A 103 -21.62 5.54 9.09
N THR A 104 -20.93 5.32 10.21
CA THR A 104 -21.50 5.43 11.55
C THR A 104 -20.88 6.61 12.31
N GLY A 105 -21.47 7.80 12.17
CA GLY A 105 -21.01 9.00 12.87
C GLY A 105 -20.97 8.87 14.41
N GLY A 106 -21.76 7.94 14.99
CA GLY A 106 -21.74 7.64 16.42
C GLY A 106 -20.55 6.81 16.92
N LEU A 107 -19.73 6.25 16.03
CA LEU A 107 -18.52 5.47 16.38
C LEU A 107 -17.23 6.30 16.32
N GLN A 108 -17.33 7.60 16.01
CA GLN A 108 -16.21 8.54 15.96
C GLN A 108 -15.80 8.98 17.37
N VAL A 109 -15.52 7.99 18.23
CA VAL A 109 -15.12 8.20 19.62
C VAL A 109 -13.74 7.62 19.81
N TRP A 110 -12.82 8.43 20.34
CA TRP A 110 -11.38 8.13 20.41
C TRP A 110 -11.05 6.75 21.02
N TRP A 111 -11.84 6.28 22.00
CA TRP A 111 -11.62 4.97 22.64
C TRP A 111 -12.07 3.78 21.77
N ILE A 112 -13.10 3.95 20.93
CA ILE A 112 -13.54 2.94 19.95
C ILE A 112 -12.51 2.82 18.83
N GLU A 113 -11.93 3.96 18.41
CA GLU A 113 -10.86 3.99 17.41
C GLU A 113 -9.60 3.27 17.92
N LEU A 114 -9.20 3.53 19.16
CA LEU A 114 -8.09 2.82 19.80
C LEU A 114 -8.37 1.32 19.95
N ALA A 115 -9.59 0.94 20.32
CA ALA A 115 -9.99 -0.46 20.42
C ALA A 115 -9.97 -1.16 19.05
N GLY A 116 -10.45 -0.49 17.99
CA GLY A 116 -10.43 -1.00 16.63
C GLY A 116 -9.00 -1.17 16.08
N LEU A 117 -8.13 -0.20 16.33
CA LEU A 117 -6.71 -0.28 15.97
C LEU A 117 -6.00 -1.39 16.76
N ALA A 118 -6.27 -1.51 18.06
CA ALA A 118 -5.72 -2.59 18.89
C ALA A 118 -6.19 -3.97 18.42
N LEU A 119 -7.46 -4.10 18.03
CA LEU A 119 -8.01 -5.35 17.49
C LEU A 119 -7.37 -5.70 16.14
N TYR A 120 -7.26 -4.74 15.22
CA TYR A 120 -6.59 -4.94 13.95
C TYR A 120 -5.11 -5.33 14.15
N GLY A 121 -4.43 -4.65 15.08
CA GLY A 121 -3.08 -4.99 15.53
C GLY A 121 -2.99 -6.43 16.04
N ALA A 122 -3.89 -6.84 16.93
CA ALA A 122 -3.94 -8.19 17.48
C ALA A 122 -4.20 -9.26 16.41
N VAL A 123 -5.11 -9.03 15.47
CA VAL A 123 -5.39 -9.94 14.35
C VAL A 123 -4.18 -10.07 13.43
N SER A 124 -3.50 -8.96 13.13
CA SER A 124 -2.29 -8.97 12.31
C SER A 124 -1.12 -9.69 13.01
N ALA A 125 -0.97 -9.50 14.32
CA ALA A 125 0.04 -10.19 15.12
C ALA A 125 -0.27 -11.69 15.25
N ALA A 126 -1.53 -12.07 15.44
CA ALA A 126 -1.96 -13.47 15.53
C ALA A 126 -1.74 -14.21 14.20
N THR A 127 -2.03 -13.58 13.06
CA THR A 127 -1.79 -14.16 11.74
C THR A 127 -0.30 -14.31 11.42
N LEU A 128 0.54 -13.37 11.89
CA LEU A 128 2.01 -13.49 11.83
C LEU A 128 2.54 -14.61 12.73
N ALA A 129 2.09 -14.67 14.00
CA ALA A 129 2.50 -15.71 14.95
C ALA A 129 2.12 -17.12 14.48
N ALA A 130 0.96 -17.27 13.83
CA ALA A 130 0.53 -18.52 13.21
C ALA A 130 1.42 -18.94 12.02
N SER A 131 2.09 -17.99 11.35
CA SER A 131 3.00 -18.28 10.24
C SER A 131 4.41 -18.67 10.67
N LEU A 132 4.88 -18.20 11.83
CA LEU A 132 6.18 -18.54 12.40
C LEU A 132 6.20 -19.90 13.13
N ARG A 133 5.02 -20.45 13.43
CA ARG A 133 4.86 -21.78 14.04
C ARG A 133 4.85 -22.94 13.03
N ARG A 134 5.00 -22.67 11.73
CA ARG A 134 5.14 -23.66 10.66
C ARG A 134 6.56 -23.66 10.14
#